data_AF-A0A1J5X5Y3-F1
#
_entry.id   AF-A0A1J5X5Y3-F1
#
_cell.length_a   1.000
_cell.length_b   1.000
_cell.length_c   1.000
_cell.angle_alpha   90.00
_cell.angle_beta   90.00
_cell.angle_gamma   90.00
#
_symmetry.space_group_name_H-M   'P 1'
#
loop_
_entity.id
_entity.type
_entity.pdbx_description
1 polymer ?
#
loop_
_entity_poly.entity_id
_entity_poly.type
_entity_poly.pdbx_seq_one_letter_code
_entity_poly.pdbx_strand_id
1 'polypeptide(L)'
;METRATETLKLGNTFFVFTHQSLFLVPPNEYERIQQDEDGYVCLERKYITGIASRNTERVICIVCHGKAAPEDLVFPLCRQMHFVICEECVEDLQEKTNKREIFCPYCKEEQDKKASQEKILSAVLSLMSHQTLHSLEINPNTEVETVTRLSQETKVFLSNVCVSDALFFNLLSKTVVEITNRITLFAHETTLLIAVVRSLMR
;
A
#
# COMPACT_ATOMS: atom_id res chain seq x y z
N MET A 1 0.53 -16.85 15.40
CA MET A 1 0.85 -16.48 14.01
C MET A 1 1.35 -15.05 14.04
N GLU A 2 2.64 -14.87 13.81
CA GLU A 2 3.26 -13.53 13.83
C GLU A 2 2.75 -12.73 12.62
N THR A 3 2.20 -11.55 12.89
CA THR A 3 1.80 -10.56 11.88
C THR A 3 3.06 -10.01 11.22
N ARG A 4 3.50 -10.69 10.15
CA ARG A 4 4.55 -10.18 9.25
C ARG A 4 4.17 -8.76 8.84
N ALA A 5 5.13 -7.84 8.89
CA ALA A 5 4.95 -6.52 8.31
C ALA A 5 4.52 -6.65 6.84
N THR A 6 3.76 -5.68 6.34
CA THR A 6 3.45 -5.58 4.90
C THR A 6 4.75 -5.70 4.12
N GLU A 7 4.96 -6.85 3.49
CA GLU A 7 6.18 -7.12 2.73
C GLU A 7 5.97 -6.46 1.37
N THR A 8 6.90 -5.58 0.97
CA THR A 8 6.93 -5.04 -0.39
C THR A 8 8.13 -5.65 -1.10
N LEU A 9 7.90 -6.29 -2.23
CA LEU A 9 8.94 -6.88 -3.07
C LEU A 9 8.99 -6.17 -4.41
N LYS A 10 10.16 -6.14 -5.05
CA LYS A 10 10.36 -5.49 -6.35
C LYS A 10 10.85 -6.50 -7.37
N LEU A 11 10.26 -6.46 -8.57
CA LEU A 11 10.77 -7.16 -9.75
C LEU A 11 10.75 -6.19 -10.93
N GLY A 12 11.92 -5.91 -11.51
CA GLY A 12 12.05 -4.87 -12.52
C GLY A 12 11.61 -3.51 -11.99
N ASN A 13 10.68 -2.87 -12.67
CA ASN A 13 10.10 -1.57 -12.28
C ASN A 13 8.79 -1.70 -11.49
N THR A 14 8.32 -2.90 -11.17
CA THR A 14 7.02 -3.10 -10.51
C THR A 14 7.20 -3.49 -9.05
N PHE A 15 6.42 -2.83 -8.17
CA PHE A 15 6.32 -3.14 -6.75
C PHE A 15 5.17 -4.10 -6.49
N PHE A 16 5.42 -5.12 -5.67
CA PHE A 16 4.47 -6.13 -5.23
C PHE A 16 4.18 -5.88 -3.76
N VAL A 17 2.99 -5.33 -3.49
CA VAL A 17 2.55 -5.01 -2.12
C VAL A 17 1.58 -6.09 -1.66
N PHE A 18 1.98 -6.82 -0.62
CA PHE A 18 1.20 -7.91 -0.05
C PHE A 18 0.40 -7.44 1.16
N THR A 19 -0.92 -7.60 1.11
CA THR A 19 -1.81 -7.41 2.25
C THR A 19 -2.42 -8.75 2.67
N HIS A 20 -3.06 -8.80 3.84
CA HIS A 20 -3.70 -10.01 4.35
C HIS A 20 -4.60 -10.69 3.30
N GLN A 21 -5.33 -9.95 2.48
CA GLN A 21 -6.33 -10.52 1.57
C GLN A 21 -5.98 -10.38 0.09
N SER A 22 -5.00 -9.57 -0.29
CA SER A 22 -4.76 -9.26 -1.70
C SER A 22 -3.30 -8.97 -1.99
N LEU A 23 -2.96 -9.08 -3.26
CA LEU A 23 -1.69 -8.65 -3.81
C LEU A 23 -1.96 -7.48 -4.75
N PHE A 24 -1.15 -6.44 -4.66
CA PHE A 24 -1.21 -5.30 -5.56
C PHE A 24 0.09 -5.14 -6.31
N LEU A 25 0.00 -4.92 -7.62
CA LEU A 25 1.10 -4.44 -8.44
C LEU A 25 0.99 -2.92 -8.50
N VAL A 26 2.06 -2.25 -8.12
CA VAL A 26 2.09 -0.79 -7.99
C VAL A 26 3.23 -0.25 -8.85
N PRO A 27 2.96 0.66 -9.80
CA PRO A 27 4.02 1.33 -10.53
C PRO A 27 4.81 2.28 -9.62
N PRO A 28 6.07 2.62 -9.96
CA PRO A 28 6.91 3.46 -9.12
C PRO A 28 6.27 4.79 -8.75
N ASN A 29 5.68 5.47 -9.74
CA ASN A 29 5.06 6.78 -9.54
C ASN A 29 3.90 6.74 -8.55
N GLU A 30 3.10 5.66 -8.54
CA GLU A 30 2.00 5.52 -7.58
C GLU A 30 2.50 5.01 -6.23
N TYR A 31 3.57 4.21 -6.21
CA TYR A 31 4.21 3.77 -4.96
C TYR A 31 4.83 4.96 -4.21
N GLU A 32 5.50 5.88 -4.92
CA GLU A 32 6.06 7.10 -4.33
C GLU A 32 5.01 8.05 -3.74
N ARG A 33 3.79 8.02 -4.29
CA ARG A 33 2.64 8.79 -3.78
C ARG A 33 2.02 8.16 -2.53
N ILE A 34 2.28 6.87 -2.27
CA ILE A 34 1.86 6.17 -1.06
C ILE A 34 3.06 6.10 -0.14
N GLN A 35 3.23 7.08 0.74
CA GLN A 35 4.32 7.05 1.69
C GLN A 35 3.87 6.40 3.00
N GLN A 36 4.81 5.68 3.63
CA GLN A 36 4.73 5.36 5.05
C GLN A 36 5.64 6.35 5.77
N ASP A 37 5.12 7.08 6.75
CA ASP A 37 5.95 7.95 7.59
C ASP A 37 6.85 7.13 8.53
N GLU A 38 7.74 7.80 9.27
CA GLU A 38 8.65 7.13 10.24
C GLU A 38 7.88 6.36 11.33
N ASP A 39 6.63 6.75 11.57
CA ASP A 39 5.70 6.15 12.53
C ASP A 39 4.80 5.05 11.88
N GLY A 40 5.02 4.73 10.60
CA GLY A 40 4.35 3.69 9.81
C GLY A 40 2.96 4.05 9.28
N TYR A 41 2.56 5.32 9.33
CA TYR A 41 1.27 5.79 8.83
C TYR A 41 1.27 5.90 7.31
N VAL A 42 0.21 5.37 6.70
CA VAL A 42 -0.03 5.48 5.26
C VAL A 42 -0.58 6.87 4.93
N CYS A 43 0.05 7.55 3.98
CA CYS A 43 -0.51 8.76 3.36
C CYS A 43 -0.76 8.57 1.87
N LEU A 44 -1.63 9.41 1.31
CA LEU A 44 -1.94 9.48 -0.11
C LEU A 44 -2.47 10.88 -0.48
N GLU A 45 -2.49 11.19 -1.77
CA GLU A 45 -3.17 12.39 -2.26
C GLU A 45 -4.69 12.30 -2.04
N ARG A 46 -5.31 13.40 -1.60
CA ARG A 46 -6.75 13.47 -1.28
C ARG A 46 -7.65 13.04 -2.46
N LYS A 47 -7.24 13.27 -3.70
CA LYS A 47 -8.04 12.98 -4.91
C LYS A 47 -8.53 11.53 -4.95
N TYR A 48 -7.75 10.58 -4.42
CA TYR A 48 -8.10 9.15 -4.41
C TYR A 48 -9.21 8.79 -3.41
N ILE A 49 -9.44 9.62 -2.38
CA ILE A 49 -10.53 9.42 -1.40
C ILE A 49 -11.86 9.96 -1.96
N THR A 50 -11.78 10.99 -2.79
CA THR A 50 -12.94 11.74 -3.27
C THR A 50 -13.78 10.97 -4.32
N GLY A 51 -13.27 9.84 -4.83
CA GLY A 51 -13.97 8.95 -5.76
C GLY A 51 -15.00 8.00 -5.11
N ILE A 52 -15.11 7.97 -3.79
CA ILE A 52 -16.11 7.13 -3.10
C ILE A 52 -17.49 7.80 -3.23
N ALA A 53 -18.29 7.32 -4.19
CA ALA A 53 -19.67 7.72 -4.41
C ALA A 53 -20.56 7.33 -3.22
N SER A 54 -20.56 8.13 -2.16
CA SER A 54 -21.60 8.10 -1.13
C SER A 54 -21.97 9.54 -0.78
N ARG A 55 -23.26 9.79 -0.60
CA ARG A 55 -23.94 11.11 -0.64
C ARG A 55 -23.48 12.16 0.40
N ASN A 56 -22.37 11.96 1.11
CA ASN A 56 -21.78 12.86 2.10
C ASN A 56 -20.25 13.12 1.91
N THR A 57 -19.62 12.64 0.82
CA THR A 57 -18.16 12.77 0.57
C THR A 57 -17.68 14.15 0.12
N GLU A 58 -18.52 15.19 0.16
CA GLU A 58 -18.15 16.52 -0.34
C GLU A 58 -16.97 17.17 0.39
N ARG A 59 -16.57 16.68 1.57
CA ARG A 59 -15.46 17.28 2.34
C ARG A 59 -14.72 16.22 3.16
N VAL A 60 -13.79 15.50 2.55
CA VAL A 60 -12.68 14.90 3.31
C VAL A 60 -11.97 16.06 4.01
N ILE A 61 -12.14 16.18 5.33
CA ILE A 61 -11.57 17.25 6.16
C ILE A 61 -10.59 16.67 7.15
N CYS A 62 -9.57 17.47 7.46
CA CYS A 62 -8.69 17.16 8.57
C CYS A 62 -9.49 17.17 9.88
N ILE A 63 -9.39 16.13 10.71
CA ILE A 63 -10.07 16.08 12.01
C ILE A 63 -9.52 17.11 13.01
N VAL A 64 -8.29 17.59 12.80
CA VAL A 64 -7.58 18.50 13.71
C VAL A 64 -7.92 19.96 13.42
N CYS A 65 -7.63 20.43 12.21
CA CYS A 65 -7.85 21.83 11.84
C CYS A 65 -9.23 22.08 11.20
N HIS A 66 -9.99 21.03 10.88
CA HIS A 66 -11.23 21.09 10.09
C HIS A 66 -11.06 21.77 8.71
N GLY A 67 -9.82 21.96 8.28
CA GLY A 67 -9.46 22.45 6.96
C GLY A 67 -9.80 21.45 5.87
N LYS A 68 -10.06 21.98 4.67
CA LYS A 68 -10.19 21.19 3.45
C LYS A 68 -8.81 21.13 2.79
N ALA A 69 -8.30 19.93 2.53
CA ALA A 69 -7.08 19.75 1.74
C ALA A 69 -7.40 19.95 0.24
N ALA A 70 -6.53 20.50 -0.58
CA ALA A 70 -6.67 20.42 -2.03
C ALA A 70 -6.67 18.94 -2.50
N PRO A 71 -7.18 18.63 -3.71
CA PRO A 71 -7.12 17.27 -4.25
C PRO A 71 -5.70 16.66 -4.28
N GLU A 72 -4.69 17.51 -4.49
CA GLU A 72 -3.28 17.14 -4.59
C GLU A 72 -2.58 17.04 -3.22
N ASP A 73 -3.21 17.52 -2.15
CA ASP A 73 -2.61 17.51 -0.81
C ASP A 73 -2.52 16.09 -0.26
N LEU A 74 -1.42 15.81 0.44
CA LEU A 74 -1.23 14.56 1.18
C LEU A 74 -2.10 14.54 2.43
N VAL A 75 -2.77 13.41 2.61
CA VAL A 75 -3.64 13.16 3.75
C VAL A 75 -3.39 11.78 4.33
N PHE A 76 -3.60 11.66 5.63
CA PHE A 76 -3.34 10.46 6.43
C PHE A 76 -4.67 9.90 6.93
N PRO A 77 -5.23 8.84 6.31
CA PRO A 77 -6.49 8.27 6.74
C PRO A 77 -6.39 7.63 8.13
N LEU A 78 -7.42 7.83 8.95
CA LEU A 78 -7.46 7.30 10.32
C LEU A 78 -8.09 5.91 10.45
N CYS A 79 -8.74 5.43 9.40
CA CYS A 79 -9.36 4.11 9.38
C CYS A 79 -9.55 3.61 7.96
N ARG A 80 -9.82 2.32 7.80
CA ARG A 80 -10.05 1.69 6.49
C ARG A 80 -11.20 2.33 5.70
N GLN A 81 -12.22 2.83 6.38
CA GLN A 81 -13.38 3.50 5.77
C GLN A 81 -13.13 4.98 5.45
N MET A 82 -11.96 5.52 5.83
CA MET A 82 -11.55 6.90 5.56
C MET A 82 -12.58 7.94 6.04
N HIS A 83 -13.23 7.70 7.19
CA HIS A 83 -14.19 8.65 7.77
C HIS A 83 -13.57 10.03 8.02
N PHE A 84 -12.29 10.02 8.42
CA PHE A 84 -11.50 11.21 8.67
C PHE A 84 -10.07 10.99 8.20
N VAL A 85 -9.41 12.12 7.94
CA VAL A 85 -7.99 12.19 7.64
C VAL A 85 -7.30 13.21 8.55
N ILE A 86 -5.98 13.18 8.57
CA ILE A 86 -5.14 14.29 9.06
C ILE A 86 -4.40 14.87 7.83
N CYS A 87 -4.27 16.20 7.72
CA CYS A 87 -3.42 16.80 6.68
C CYS A 87 -1.96 16.76 7.11
N GLU A 88 -1.05 16.83 6.14
CA GLU A 88 0.40 16.85 6.37
C GLU A 88 0.83 17.87 7.44
N GLU A 89 0.39 19.12 7.32
CA GLU A 89 0.69 20.18 8.30
C GLU A 89 0.31 19.78 9.74
N CYS A 90 -0.85 19.16 9.93
CA CYS A 90 -1.30 18.73 11.25
C CYS A 90 -0.53 17.50 11.75
N VAL A 91 -0.01 16.64 10.87
CA VAL A 91 0.87 15.53 11.26
C VAL A 91 2.20 16.07 11.76
N GLU A 92 2.81 17.00 11.04
CA GLU A 92 4.05 17.67 11.44
C GLU A 92 3.89 18.36 12.80
N ASP A 93 2.82 19.15 12.97
CA ASP A 93 2.48 19.81 14.23
C ASP A 93 2.28 18.83 15.41
N LEU A 94 1.80 17.62 15.14
CA LEU A 94 1.61 16.58 16.16
C LEU A 94 2.90 15.86 16.50
N GLN A 95 3.79 15.69 15.52
CA GLN A 95 5.10 15.08 15.72
C GLN A 95 6.04 16.00 16.51
N GLU A 96 5.97 17.32 16.33
CA GLU A 96 6.78 18.29 17.08
C GLU A 96 6.36 18.41 18.57
N LYS A 97 5.13 18.03 18.92
CA LYS A 97 4.64 18.13 20.31
C LYS A 97 5.20 17.01 21.19
N THR A 98 5.79 17.39 22.32
CA THR A 98 6.36 16.47 23.32
C THR A 98 5.35 15.47 23.89
N ASN A 99 4.05 15.82 23.87
CA ASN A 99 2.95 14.95 24.21
C ASN A 99 2.22 14.52 22.93
N LYS A 100 2.75 13.50 22.23
CA LYS A 100 2.12 12.88 21.06
C LYS A 100 0.73 12.39 21.47
N ARG A 101 -0.33 13.14 21.13
CA ARG A 101 -1.70 12.69 21.30
C ARG A 101 -2.01 11.72 20.17
N GLU A 102 -2.33 10.49 20.52
CA GLU A 102 -2.84 9.55 19.53
C GLU A 102 -4.22 10.02 19.05
N ILE A 103 -4.35 10.15 17.74
CA ILE A 103 -5.59 10.52 17.08
C ILE A 103 -6.19 9.27 16.46
N PHE A 104 -7.45 9.03 16.78
CA PHE A 104 -8.20 7.87 16.29
C PHE A 104 -9.46 8.31 15.57
N CYS A 105 -9.93 7.47 14.66
CA CYS A 105 -11.26 7.63 14.07
C CYS A 105 -12.34 7.41 15.16
N PRO A 106 -13.21 8.39 15.45
CA PRO A 106 -14.22 8.26 16.50
C PRO A 106 -15.33 7.26 16.15
N TYR A 107 -15.49 6.91 14.88
CA TYR A 107 -16.50 5.96 14.40
C TYR A 107 -16.01 4.51 14.39
N CYS A 108 -14.70 4.31 14.22
CA CYS A 108 -14.11 2.99 14.10
C CYS A 108 -13.45 2.62 15.42
N LYS A 109 -13.95 1.56 16.07
CA LYS A 109 -13.24 0.89 17.17
C LYS A 109 -12.08 0.03 16.66
N GLU A 110 -11.39 0.45 15.60
CA GLU A 110 -10.28 -0.31 15.04
C GLU A 110 -9.22 -0.55 16.13
N GLU A 111 -8.78 -1.80 16.24
CA GLU A 111 -8.05 -2.34 17.38
C GLU A 111 -6.75 -1.58 17.68
N GLN A 112 -6.28 -1.69 18.93
CA GLN A 112 -5.07 -1.04 19.46
C GLN A 112 -3.77 -1.48 18.75
N ASP A 113 -3.80 -2.50 17.89
CA ASP A 113 -2.66 -2.84 17.04
C ASP A 113 -2.56 -1.84 15.87
N LYS A 114 -1.79 -0.78 16.10
CA LYS A 114 -1.48 0.27 15.12
C LYS A 114 -1.00 -0.31 13.79
N LYS A 115 -0.19 -1.37 13.80
CA LYS A 115 0.39 -1.97 12.59
C LYS A 115 -0.67 -2.70 11.77
N ALA A 116 -1.51 -3.50 12.43
CA ALA A 116 -2.62 -4.19 11.76
C ALA A 116 -3.68 -3.20 11.22
N SER A 117 -3.89 -2.07 11.91
CA SER A 117 -4.75 -0.99 11.41
C SER A 117 -4.16 -0.33 10.16
N GLN A 118 -2.86 0.01 10.16
CA GLN A 118 -2.20 0.62 9.00
C GLN A 118 -2.18 -0.30 7.78
N GLU A 119 -1.98 -1.62 7.95
CA GLU A 119 -2.08 -2.56 6.83
C GLU A 119 -3.49 -2.57 6.21
N LYS A 120 -4.55 -2.51 7.05
CA LYS A 120 -5.94 -2.43 6.56
C LYS A 120 -6.19 -1.14 5.80
N ILE A 121 -5.63 -0.01 6.28
CA ILE A 121 -5.71 1.29 5.62
C ILE A 121 -4.99 1.23 4.27
N LEU A 122 -3.75 0.73 4.23
CA LEU A 122 -2.98 0.56 3.00
C LEU A 122 -3.74 -0.28 1.97
N SER A 123 -4.31 -1.41 2.41
CA SER A 123 -5.10 -2.27 1.52
C SER A 123 -6.33 -1.56 0.95
N ALA A 124 -6.97 -0.67 1.71
CA ALA A 124 -8.09 0.13 1.22
C ALA A 124 -7.64 1.24 0.26
N VAL A 125 -6.55 1.94 0.57
CA VAL A 125 -5.92 2.93 -0.31
C VAL A 125 -5.60 2.30 -1.66
N LEU A 126 -4.86 1.19 -1.68
CA LEU A 126 -4.51 0.49 -2.91
C LEU A 126 -5.74 -0.02 -3.67
N SER A 127 -6.79 -0.41 -2.96
CA SER A 127 -8.06 -0.82 -3.61
C SER A 127 -8.78 0.34 -4.27
N LEU A 128 -8.71 1.56 -3.72
CA LEU A 128 -9.29 2.76 -4.34
C LEU A 128 -8.50 3.20 -5.58
N MET A 129 -7.18 3.05 -5.53
CA MET A 129 -6.29 3.34 -6.66
C MET A 129 -6.33 2.24 -7.73
N SER A 130 -6.83 1.04 -7.39
CA SER A 130 -6.88 -0.09 -8.29
C SER A 130 -7.96 0.11 -9.36
N HIS A 131 -7.54 0.54 -10.55
CA HIS A 131 -8.44 0.75 -11.68
C HIS A 131 -8.79 -0.54 -12.44
N GLN A 132 -8.07 -1.64 -12.18
CA GLN A 132 -8.23 -2.89 -12.90
C GLN A 132 -8.08 -4.11 -11.99
N THR A 133 -8.93 -5.12 -12.21
CA THR A 133 -8.73 -6.49 -11.72
C THR A 133 -8.35 -7.35 -12.91
N LEU A 134 -7.22 -8.06 -12.83
CA LEU A 134 -6.79 -8.96 -13.89
C LEU A 134 -7.18 -10.41 -13.57
N HIS A 135 -7.73 -11.10 -14.57
CA HIS A 135 -7.98 -12.54 -14.48
C HIS A 135 -6.73 -13.37 -14.76
N SER A 136 -5.80 -12.82 -15.54
CA SER A 136 -4.54 -13.47 -15.90
C SER A 136 -3.43 -12.43 -16.08
N LEU A 137 -2.22 -12.75 -15.65
CA LEU A 137 -1.04 -11.92 -15.81
C LEU A 137 0.21 -12.78 -15.98
N GLU A 138 1.06 -12.43 -16.94
CA GLU A 138 2.42 -12.97 -17.01
C GLU A 138 3.39 -12.04 -16.26
N ILE A 139 4.16 -12.60 -15.33
CA ILE A 139 5.15 -11.86 -14.56
C ILE A 139 6.54 -12.13 -15.12
N ASN A 140 7.21 -11.05 -15.53
CA ASN A 140 8.59 -11.01 -15.97
C ASN A 140 9.23 -9.68 -15.53
N PRO A 141 10.57 -9.51 -15.65
CA PRO A 141 11.25 -8.28 -15.23
C PRO A 141 10.85 -7.02 -16.01
N ASN A 142 10.24 -7.18 -17.18
CA ASN A 142 9.73 -6.10 -18.00
C ASN A 142 8.21 -5.93 -17.85
N THR A 143 7.57 -6.64 -16.91
CA THR A 143 6.16 -6.43 -16.59
C THR A 143 6.03 -5.04 -15.98
N GLU A 144 5.47 -4.12 -16.74
CA GLU A 144 5.12 -2.77 -16.31
C GLU A 144 3.60 -2.67 -16.22
N VAL A 145 3.12 -2.15 -15.10
CA VAL A 145 1.71 -1.80 -14.92
C VAL A 145 1.59 -0.29 -14.99
N GLU A 146 0.63 0.23 -15.76
CA GLU A 146 0.43 1.69 -15.84
C GLU A 146 -0.25 2.25 -14.58
N THR A 147 -1.09 1.43 -13.94
CA THR A 147 -1.85 1.80 -12.75
C THR A 147 -1.77 0.71 -11.69
N VAL A 148 -2.15 1.05 -10.45
CA VAL A 148 -2.31 0.05 -9.39
C VAL A 148 -3.25 -1.05 -9.87
N THR A 149 -2.79 -2.29 -9.74
CA THR A 149 -3.51 -3.47 -10.24
C THR A 149 -3.65 -4.49 -9.13
N ARG A 150 -4.89 -4.87 -8.81
CA ARG A 150 -5.16 -5.89 -7.79
C ARG A 150 -5.15 -7.28 -8.40
N LEU A 151 -4.42 -8.20 -7.78
CA LEU A 151 -4.49 -9.64 -8.01
C LEU A 151 -5.26 -10.31 -6.86
N SER A 152 -6.17 -11.20 -7.21
CA SER A 152 -6.95 -11.99 -6.28
C SER A 152 -6.50 -13.45 -6.29
N GLN A 153 -7.05 -14.26 -5.39
CA GLN A 153 -6.83 -15.71 -5.34
C GLN A 153 -7.27 -16.43 -6.61
N GLU A 154 -8.12 -15.81 -7.42
CA GLU A 154 -8.59 -16.36 -8.69
C GLU A 154 -7.71 -15.93 -9.87
N THR A 155 -6.87 -14.90 -9.69
CA THR A 155 -5.99 -14.41 -10.74
C THR A 155 -4.95 -15.46 -11.08
N LYS A 156 -4.85 -15.80 -12.36
CA LYS A 156 -3.81 -16.69 -12.88
C LYS A 156 -2.52 -15.92 -13.13
N VAL A 157 -1.43 -16.35 -12.51
CA VAL A 157 -0.10 -15.75 -12.68
C VAL A 157 0.78 -16.73 -13.42
N PHE A 158 1.23 -16.34 -14.62
CA PHE A 158 2.16 -17.13 -15.41
C PHE A 158 3.60 -16.73 -15.12
N LEU A 159 4.44 -17.72 -14.82
CA LEU A 159 5.88 -17.56 -14.66
C LEU A 159 6.60 -18.35 -15.76
N SER A 160 7.36 -17.65 -16.60
CA SER A 160 8.07 -18.23 -17.74
C SER A 160 9.45 -17.63 -17.89
N ASN A 161 10.49 -18.46 -17.87
CA ASN A 161 11.89 -18.05 -18.07
C ASN A 161 12.32 -16.86 -17.19
N VAL A 162 11.86 -16.85 -15.94
CA VAL A 162 12.04 -15.73 -15.00
C VAL A 162 12.85 -16.15 -13.77
N CYS A 163 13.64 -15.21 -13.26
CA CYS A 163 14.32 -15.32 -11.98
C CYS A 163 13.59 -14.45 -10.95
N VAL A 164 13.11 -15.05 -9.86
CA VAL A 164 12.38 -14.33 -8.80
C VAL A 164 12.92 -14.72 -7.43
N SER A 165 12.72 -13.87 -6.42
CA SER A 165 13.05 -14.24 -5.06
C SER A 165 12.10 -15.34 -4.56
N ASP A 166 12.58 -16.19 -3.66
CA ASP A 166 11.75 -17.19 -2.99
C ASP A 166 10.56 -16.54 -2.26
N ALA A 167 10.76 -15.40 -1.61
CA ALA A 167 9.71 -14.62 -0.95
C ALA A 167 8.62 -14.19 -1.95
N LEU A 168 8.99 -13.67 -3.13
CA LEU A 168 8.02 -13.28 -4.15
C LEU A 168 7.25 -14.49 -4.65
N PHE A 169 7.94 -15.59 -4.92
CA PHE A 169 7.34 -16.83 -5.39
C PHE A 169 6.31 -17.40 -4.39
N PHE A 170 6.69 -17.53 -3.11
CA PHE A 170 5.78 -18.05 -2.08
C PHE A 170 4.61 -17.12 -1.80
N ASN A 171 4.83 -15.81 -1.80
CA ASN A 171 3.76 -14.86 -1.62
C ASN A 171 2.77 -14.89 -2.80
N LEU A 172 3.25 -15.04 -4.06
CA LEU A 172 2.39 -15.25 -5.24
C LEU A 172 1.55 -16.53 -5.09
N LEU A 173 2.15 -17.65 -4.70
CA LEU A 173 1.43 -18.91 -4.46
C LEU A 173 0.34 -18.79 -3.39
N SER A 174 0.56 -17.96 -2.37
CA SER A 174 -0.41 -17.78 -1.28
C SER A 174 -1.61 -16.91 -1.65
N LYS A 175 -1.48 -16.08 -2.71
CA LYS A 175 -2.47 -15.04 -3.06
C LYS A 175 -3.06 -15.18 -4.46
N THR A 176 -2.53 -16.06 -5.31
CA THR A 176 -2.91 -16.19 -6.73
C THR A 176 -2.79 -17.65 -7.19
N VAL A 177 -3.29 -17.96 -8.39
CA VAL A 177 -3.07 -19.26 -9.05
C VAL A 177 -1.81 -19.17 -9.91
N VAL A 178 -0.68 -19.69 -9.42
CA VAL A 178 0.59 -19.66 -10.17
C VAL A 178 0.68 -20.83 -11.15
N GLU A 179 0.88 -20.54 -12.43
CA GLU A 179 1.17 -21.50 -13.49
C GLU A 179 2.60 -21.29 -14.01
N ILE A 180 3.42 -22.33 -13.92
CA ILE A 180 4.80 -22.31 -14.42
C ILE A 180 4.79 -22.93 -15.82
N THR A 181 5.07 -22.12 -16.85
CA THR A 181 5.00 -22.57 -18.25
C THR A 181 6.35 -22.99 -18.82
N ASN A 182 7.46 -22.52 -18.23
CA ASN A 182 8.83 -22.89 -18.60
C ASN A 182 9.72 -22.95 -17.34
N ARG A 183 11.04 -22.80 -17.50
CA ARG A 183 11.97 -22.78 -16.38
C ARG A 183 11.80 -21.51 -15.55
N ILE A 184 11.82 -21.66 -14.23
CA ILE A 184 12.01 -20.54 -13.30
C ILE A 184 13.30 -20.76 -12.49
N THR A 185 13.88 -19.67 -12.01
CA THR A 185 14.99 -19.73 -11.06
C THR A 185 14.58 -18.97 -9.80
N LEU A 186 14.81 -19.58 -8.64
CA LEU A 186 14.57 -18.96 -7.35
C LEU A 186 15.90 -18.60 -6.71
N PHE A 187 15.97 -17.41 -6.13
CA PHE A 187 17.09 -17.00 -5.28
C PHE A 187 16.56 -16.64 -3.89
N ALA A 188 17.38 -16.88 -2.86
CA ALA A 188 17.02 -16.55 -1.49
C ALA A 188 16.80 -15.03 -1.37
N HIS A 189 15.66 -14.62 -0.82
CA HIS A 189 15.44 -13.23 -0.49
C HIS A 189 16.30 -12.87 0.72
N GLU A 190 17.39 -12.14 0.50
CA GLU A 190 18.13 -11.56 1.60
C GLU A 190 17.24 -10.51 2.27
N THR A 191 16.71 -10.87 3.45
CA THR A 191 16.00 -9.93 4.32
C THR A 191 17.01 -8.97 4.93
N THR A 192 17.62 -8.11 4.11
CA THR A 192 18.19 -6.88 4.63
C THR A 192 17.01 -6.12 5.22
N LEU A 193 17.03 -5.90 6.54
CA LEU A 193 16.08 -5.05 7.28
C LEU A 193 16.00 -3.68 6.60
N LEU A 194 15.13 -3.54 5.60
CA LEU A 194 14.89 -2.32 4.83
C LEU A 194 14.00 -1.39 5.65
N ILE A 195 14.55 -0.87 6.75
CA ILE A 195 14.00 0.31 7.43
C ILE A 195 14.87 1.56 7.15
N ALA A 196 15.97 1.48 6.37
CA ALA A 196 16.87 2.64 6.26
C ALA A 196 17.51 2.98 4.89
N VAL A 197 17.17 2.31 3.77
CA VAL A 197 17.98 2.47 2.53
C VAL A 197 17.26 3.05 1.31
N VAL A 198 16.07 3.66 1.46
CA VAL A 198 15.52 4.49 0.36
C VAL A 198 16.25 5.84 0.26
N ARG A 199 16.92 6.32 1.33
CA ARG A 199 17.65 7.60 1.32
C ARG A 199 19.03 7.62 0.64
N SER A 200 19.59 6.48 0.22
CA SER A 200 20.98 6.43 -0.28
C SER A 200 21.13 6.35 -1.81
N LEU A 201 20.03 6.31 -2.58
CA LEU A 201 20.08 6.24 -4.05
C LEU A 201 19.55 7.50 -4.76
N MET A 202 19.24 8.57 -4.02
CA MET A 202 18.84 9.87 -4.58
C MET A 202 19.72 11.03 -4.06
N ARG A 203 21.05 10.87 -4.16
CA ARG A 203 22.00 11.99 -4.18
C ARG A 203 22.91 11.88 -5.39
#